data_AF-A0A7J3EDP0-F1
#
_entry.id   AF-A0A7J3EDP0-F1
#
_cell.length_a   1.000
_cell.length_b   1.000
_cell.length_c   1.000
_cell.angle_alpha   90.00
_cell.angle_beta   90.00
_cell.angle_gamma   90.00
#
_symmetry.space_group_name_H-M   'P 1'
#
loop_
_entity.id
_entity.type
_entity.pdbx_description
1 polymer ?
#
loop_
_entity_poly.entity_id
_entity_poly.type
_entity_poly.pdbx_seq_one_letter_code
_entity_poly.pdbx_strand_id
1 'polypeptide(L)'
;MIFNATAINETLRKIERLVDLNDVFNVEVEREIEHMEIPANLKNELLKALKGLLNPVKTSRRGFFIVVTGIDKAGKETQCFNPGKKPNVKSVRDFLAELKGEVLSISLPSYGTLLGSLVGAYLGVRGVNVKLSGEISEEYAWILWSLDRAQYNDSVKSWLSRRNHFVLARRWIESNICYQTVKGISEERILRFERNIERPDLILVIDITAEEALIRAREKDKYEKLDFLKKVREKLLEVSFRGLVGQAVIVNGFGSPSEVNGRLLKTLSLYLRKS
;
A
#
# COMPACT_ATOMS: atom_id res chain seq x y z
N MET A 1 -17.99 12.32 -8.03
CA MET A 1 -17.56 13.61 -7.44
C MET A 1 -16.40 14.17 -8.27
N ILE A 2 -16.33 15.49 -8.47
CA ILE A 2 -15.21 16.13 -9.18
C ILE A 2 -14.46 16.99 -8.16
N PHE A 3 -13.15 16.82 -8.08
CA PHE A 3 -12.27 17.66 -7.25
C PHE A 3 -11.38 18.53 -8.14
N ASN A 4 -11.20 19.77 -7.72
CA ASN A 4 -10.26 20.69 -8.36
C ASN A 4 -8.82 20.31 -7.99
N ALA A 5 -7.98 20.03 -8.98
CA ALA A 5 -6.62 19.56 -8.73
C ALA A 5 -5.72 20.62 -8.06
N THR A 6 -5.94 21.92 -8.32
CA THR A 6 -5.25 23.01 -7.62
C THR A 6 -5.55 22.98 -6.13
N ALA A 7 -6.82 22.86 -5.75
CA ALA A 7 -7.22 22.74 -4.34
C ALA A 7 -6.63 21.47 -3.68
N ILE A 8 -6.55 20.35 -4.41
CA ILE A 8 -5.90 19.13 -3.92
C ILE A 8 -4.38 19.34 -3.74
N ASN A 9 -3.68 19.97 -4.69
CA ASN A 9 -2.25 20.27 -4.56
C ASN A 9 -1.96 21.13 -3.31
N GLU A 10 -2.74 22.18 -3.09
CA GLU A 10 -2.60 23.02 -1.90
C GLU A 10 -2.87 22.24 -0.62
N THR A 11 -3.88 21.36 -0.63
CA THR A 11 -4.22 20.48 0.48
C THR A 11 -3.07 19.53 0.80
N LEU A 12 -2.50 18.84 -0.19
CA LEU A 12 -1.39 17.90 0.01
C LEU A 12 -0.14 18.59 0.55
N ARG A 13 0.20 19.78 0.03
CA ARG A 13 1.30 20.60 0.54
C ARG A 13 1.09 21.01 2.01
N LYS A 14 -0.13 21.43 2.38
CA LYS A 14 -0.46 21.78 3.77
C LYS A 14 -0.39 20.54 4.69
N ILE A 15 -0.90 19.40 4.23
CA ILE A 15 -0.85 18.12 4.96
C ILE A 15 0.58 17.71 5.27
N GLU A 16 1.48 17.79 4.29
CA GLU A 16 2.91 17.49 4.52
C GLU A 16 3.49 18.36 5.62
N ARG A 17 3.26 19.68 5.55
CA ARG A 17 3.71 20.61 6.58
C ARG A 17 3.14 20.28 7.95
N LEU A 18 1.86 19.91 8.04
CA LEU A 18 1.24 19.50 9.31
C LEU A 18 1.89 18.23 9.87
N VAL A 19 2.16 17.24 9.02
CA VAL A 19 2.80 15.98 9.43
C VAL A 19 4.25 16.18 9.85
N ASP A 20 4.95 17.15 9.25
CA ASP A 20 6.33 17.48 9.60
C ASP A 20 6.48 18.26 10.91
N LEU A 21 5.48 19.08 11.25
CA LEU A 21 5.48 19.94 12.45
C LEU A 21 4.87 19.27 13.68
N ASN A 22 4.13 18.18 13.51
CA ASN A 22 3.39 17.52 14.60
C ASN A 22 3.76 16.04 14.66
N ASP A 23 4.13 15.56 15.85
CA ASP A 23 4.33 14.13 16.10
C ASP A 23 3.06 13.39 16.53
N VAL A 24 2.07 14.14 17.01
CA VAL A 24 0.80 13.62 17.52
C VAL A 24 -0.35 14.44 16.95
N PHE A 25 -1.46 13.77 16.61
CA PHE A 25 -2.69 14.43 16.21
C PHE A 25 -3.25 15.25 17.38
N ASN A 26 -3.59 16.51 17.12
CA ASN A 26 -4.06 17.44 18.15
C ASN A 26 -5.13 18.40 17.59
N VAL A 27 -5.67 19.25 18.46
CA VAL A 27 -6.75 20.21 18.12
C VAL A 27 -6.32 21.24 17.07
N GLU A 28 -5.04 21.62 17.04
CA GLU A 28 -4.53 22.55 16.02
C GLU A 28 -4.52 21.89 14.63
N VAL A 29 -4.04 20.64 14.53
CA VAL A 29 -4.12 19.86 13.29
C VAL A 29 -5.56 19.71 12.82
N GLU A 30 -6.48 19.37 13.73
CA GLU A 30 -7.91 19.26 13.41
C GLU A 30 -8.48 20.58 12.86
N ARG A 31 -8.20 21.69 13.56
CA ARG A 31 -8.61 23.02 13.14
C ARG A 31 -8.07 23.38 11.76
N GLU A 32 -6.80 23.14 11.47
CA GLU A 32 -6.19 23.43 10.17
C GLU A 32 -6.91 22.71 9.02
N ILE A 33 -7.29 21.43 9.22
CA ILE A 33 -8.06 20.67 8.23
C ILE A 33 -9.48 21.23 8.05
N GLU A 34 -10.15 21.61 9.15
CA GLU A 34 -11.48 22.20 9.11
C GLU A 34 -11.52 23.53 8.33
N HIS A 35 -10.43 24.30 8.34
CA HIS A 35 -10.32 25.57 7.61
C HIS A 35 -9.93 25.41 6.13
N MET A 36 -9.60 24.20 5.66
CA MET A 36 -9.24 23.99 4.26
C MET A 36 -10.44 24.20 3.32
N GLU A 37 -10.21 24.77 2.14
CA GLU A 37 -11.25 25.01 1.13
C GLU A 37 -11.51 23.75 0.27
N ILE A 38 -11.93 22.68 0.94
CA ILE A 38 -12.25 21.38 0.32
C ILE A 38 -13.61 20.85 0.82
N PRO A 39 -14.26 19.95 0.07
CA PRO A 39 -15.51 19.33 0.49
C PRO A 39 -15.45 18.67 1.88
N ALA A 40 -16.53 18.79 2.67
CA ALA A 40 -16.60 18.30 4.05
C ALA A 40 -16.33 16.79 4.18
N ASN A 41 -16.77 15.98 3.22
CA ASN A 41 -16.47 14.56 3.19
C ASN A 41 -14.97 14.28 3.05
N LEU A 42 -14.24 15.08 2.26
CA LEU A 42 -12.78 14.94 2.17
C LEU A 42 -12.11 15.35 3.48
N LYS A 43 -12.54 16.45 4.12
CA LYS A 43 -12.05 16.84 5.45
C LYS A 43 -12.18 15.69 6.45
N ASN A 44 -13.35 15.05 6.52
CA ASN A 44 -13.60 13.94 7.43
C ASN A 44 -12.66 12.75 7.19
N GLU A 45 -12.41 12.38 5.93
CA GLU A 45 -11.48 11.29 5.62
C GLU A 45 -10.02 11.67 5.88
N LEU A 46 -9.64 12.93 5.65
CA LEU A 46 -8.31 13.45 6.02
C LEU A 46 -8.08 13.45 7.53
N LEU A 47 -9.08 13.85 8.32
CA LEU A 47 -9.01 13.80 9.79
C LEU A 47 -8.78 12.36 10.28
N LYS A 48 -9.48 11.37 9.72
CA LYS A 48 -9.26 9.95 10.04
C LYS A 48 -7.85 9.49 9.65
N ALA A 49 -7.41 9.82 8.44
CA ALA A 49 -6.08 9.45 7.96
C ALA A 49 -4.97 10.09 8.80
N LEU A 50 -5.10 11.36 9.17
CA LEU A 50 -4.12 12.08 9.98
C LEU A 50 -4.10 11.59 11.43
N LYS A 51 -5.24 11.18 12.00
CA LYS A 51 -5.26 10.45 13.27
C LYS A 51 -4.41 9.18 13.19
N GLY A 52 -4.50 8.43 12.10
CA GLY A 52 -3.65 7.27 11.85
C GLY A 52 -2.16 7.59 11.63
N LEU A 53 -1.82 8.68 10.93
CA LEU A 53 -0.43 9.10 10.66
C LEU A 53 0.27 9.73 11.86
N LEU A 54 -0.48 10.45 12.69
CA LEU A 54 0.04 11.17 13.85
C LEU A 54 -0.35 10.46 15.15
N ASN A 55 -0.24 9.13 15.13
CA ASN A 55 -0.46 8.28 16.29
C ASN A 55 0.82 7.48 16.58
N PRO A 56 1.72 7.99 17.43
CA PRO A 56 2.97 7.29 17.75
C PRO A 56 2.77 6.12 18.72
N VAL A 57 1.54 5.90 19.23
CA VAL A 57 1.26 4.84 20.19
C VAL A 57 1.56 3.49 19.55
N LYS A 58 2.46 2.75 20.21
CA LYS A 58 2.74 1.34 19.91
C LYS A 58 1.79 0.48 20.72
N THR A 59 1.07 -0.41 20.05
CA THR A 59 0.20 -1.39 20.71
C THR A 59 0.96 -2.68 20.98
N SER A 60 0.54 -3.45 21.99
CA SER A 60 1.17 -4.75 22.24
C SER A 60 0.88 -5.68 21.05
N ARG A 61 1.91 -6.08 20.31
CA ARG A 61 1.74 -6.91 19.11
C ARG A 61 1.56 -8.38 19.48
N ARG A 62 0.39 -8.95 19.19
CA ARG A 62 0.02 -10.35 19.45
C ARG A 62 -0.49 -11.08 18.19
N GLY A 63 -0.80 -10.33 17.15
CA GLY A 63 -1.14 -10.83 15.81
C GLY A 63 0.05 -10.75 14.86
N PHE A 64 -0.18 -11.12 13.61
CA PHE A 64 0.87 -11.19 12.58
C PHE A 64 0.46 -10.45 11.31
N PHE A 65 1.32 -9.58 10.80
CA PHE A 65 1.07 -8.72 9.65
C PHE A 65 1.90 -9.18 8.45
N ILE A 66 1.21 -9.65 7.42
CA ILE A 66 1.77 -10.12 6.16
C ILE A 66 1.43 -9.14 5.04
N VAL A 67 2.43 -8.80 4.24
CA VAL A 67 2.28 -8.06 2.99
C VAL A 67 2.65 -8.97 1.84
N VAL A 68 1.85 -8.96 0.77
CA VAL A 68 2.24 -9.57 -0.51
C VAL A 68 2.41 -8.45 -1.53
N THR A 69 3.61 -8.39 -2.10
CA THR A 69 4.02 -7.32 -3.00
C THR A 69 4.75 -7.84 -4.24
N GLY A 70 5.21 -6.93 -5.10
CA GLY A 70 5.78 -7.20 -6.41
C GLY A 70 5.44 -6.08 -7.39
N ILE A 71 6.16 -6.03 -8.52
CA ILE A 71 5.83 -5.08 -9.59
C ILE A 71 4.45 -5.36 -10.20
N ASP A 72 3.96 -4.45 -11.04
CA ASP A 72 2.65 -4.63 -11.67
C ASP A 72 2.56 -5.94 -12.43
N LYS A 73 1.37 -6.56 -12.40
CA LYS A 73 1.09 -7.86 -13.02
C LYS A 73 1.92 -9.05 -12.49
N ALA A 74 2.63 -8.90 -11.37
CA ALA A 74 3.28 -10.03 -10.67
C ALA A 74 2.32 -11.11 -10.15
N GLY A 75 1.01 -10.85 -10.08
CA GLY A 75 0.01 -11.83 -9.63
C GLY A 75 -0.42 -11.68 -8.16
N LYS A 76 -0.09 -10.55 -7.52
CA LYS A 76 -0.41 -10.26 -6.11
C LYS A 76 -1.88 -10.52 -5.75
N GLU A 77 -2.83 -10.01 -6.53
CA GLU A 77 -4.27 -10.17 -6.26
C GLU A 77 -4.72 -11.63 -6.31
N THR A 78 -4.26 -12.37 -7.33
CA THR A 78 -4.48 -13.81 -7.45
C THR A 78 -3.99 -14.55 -6.22
N GLN A 79 -2.80 -14.19 -5.72
CA GLN A 79 -2.19 -14.90 -4.58
C GLN A 79 -2.80 -14.48 -3.24
N CYS A 80 -3.14 -13.21 -3.05
CA CYS A 80 -3.79 -12.74 -1.82
C CYS A 80 -5.21 -13.28 -1.66
N PHE A 81 -6.01 -13.23 -2.74
CA PHE A 81 -7.47 -13.34 -2.65
C PHE A 81 -8.10 -14.29 -3.68
N ASN A 82 -7.38 -14.67 -4.75
CA ASN A 82 -7.86 -15.52 -5.85
C ASN A 82 -9.29 -15.22 -6.37
N PRO A 83 -9.63 -13.95 -6.70
CA PRO A 83 -11.01 -13.60 -7.06
C PRO A 83 -11.51 -14.31 -8.33
N GLY A 84 -10.59 -14.64 -9.24
CA GLY A 84 -10.90 -15.41 -10.45
C GLY A 84 -11.01 -16.93 -10.24
N LYS A 85 -10.99 -17.41 -8.99
CA LYS A 85 -11.11 -18.83 -8.61
C LYS A 85 -10.24 -19.76 -9.46
N LYS A 86 -8.96 -19.38 -9.64
CA LYS A 86 -8.03 -20.19 -10.42
C LYS A 86 -7.88 -21.57 -9.76
N PRO A 87 -7.94 -22.67 -10.55
CA PRO A 87 -7.81 -24.02 -10.00
C PRO A 87 -6.44 -24.20 -9.36
N ASN A 88 -6.39 -24.98 -8.28
CA ASN A 88 -5.17 -25.31 -7.54
C ASN A 88 -4.42 -24.09 -6.97
N VAL A 89 -5.13 -23.00 -6.71
CA VAL A 89 -4.60 -21.81 -6.00
C VAL A 89 -5.40 -21.64 -4.71
N LYS A 90 -4.76 -21.87 -3.57
CA LYS A 90 -5.31 -21.51 -2.25
C LYS A 90 -4.82 -20.11 -1.90
N SER A 91 -5.73 -19.15 -1.77
CA SER A 91 -5.30 -17.77 -1.49
C SER A 91 -4.59 -17.68 -0.14
N VAL A 92 -3.69 -16.71 0.02
CA VAL A 92 -3.03 -16.46 1.31
C VAL A 92 -4.07 -16.17 2.39
N ARG A 93 -5.15 -15.44 2.05
CA ARG A 93 -6.26 -15.21 2.97
C ARG A 93 -6.89 -16.51 3.45
N ASP A 94 -7.22 -17.43 2.55
CA ASP A 94 -7.87 -18.69 2.91
C ASP A 94 -6.93 -19.58 3.74
N PHE A 95 -5.65 -19.63 3.35
CA PHE A 95 -4.62 -20.33 4.12
C PHE A 95 -4.54 -19.81 5.57
N LEU A 96 -4.56 -18.50 5.78
CA LEU A 96 -4.52 -17.90 7.12
C LEU A 96 -5.82 -18.16 7.91
N ALA A 97 -6.97 -18.12 7.25
CA ALA A 97 -8.26 -18.41 7.89
C ALA A 97 -8.34 -19.88 8.39
N GLU A 98 -7.75 -20.82 7.65
CA GLU A 98 -7.67 -22.24 8.06
C GLU A 98 -6.84 -22.46 9.34
N LEU A 99 -5.95 -21.53 9.70
CA LEU A 99 -5.19 -21.56 10.95
C LEU A 99 -6.03 -21.15 12.18
N LYS A 100 -7.38 -21.15 12.06
CA LYS A 100 -8.33 -20.62 13.05
C LYS A 100 -8.09 -19.15 13.40
N GLY A 101 -7.55 -18.38 12.45
CA GLY A 101 -7.25 -16.97 12.63
C GLY A 101 -8.26 -16.06 11.94
N GLU A 102 -8.44 -14.86 12.49
CA GLU A 102 -9.23 -13.81 11.86
C GLU A 102 -8.34 -12.96 10.96
N VAL A 103 -8.75 -12.76 9.70
CA VAL A 103 -7.92 -12.08 8.68
C VAL A 103 -8.52 -10.73 8.28
N LEU A 104 -7.85 -9.65 8.67
CA LEU A 104 -8.10 -8.31 8.12
C LEU A 104 -7.39 -8.19 6.77
N SER A 105 -8.18 -8.19 5.70
CA SER A 105 -7.68 -8.06 4.32
C SER A 105 -7.67 -6.60 3.88
N ILE A 106 -6.53 -6.09 3.44
CA ILE A 106 -6.37 -4.74 2.91
C ILE A 106 -5.78 -4.82 1.50
N SER A 107 -6.25 -3.97 0.59
CA SER A 107 -5.80 -3.98 -0.80
C SER A 107 -5.58 -2.56 -1.28
N LEU A 108 -4.31 -2.18 -1.50
CA LEU A 108 -3.95 -0.81 -1.85
C LEU A 108 -3.58 -0.67 -3.35
N PRO A 109 -3.95 0.45 -4.01
CA PRO A 109 -4.82 1.50 -3.46
C PRO A 109 -6.27 1.04 -3.24
N SER A 110 -6.97 1.62 -2.27
CA SER A 110 -8.34 1.24 -1.91
C SER A 110 -9.37 2.00 -2.73
N TYR A 111 -9.52 1.65 -4.01
CA TYR A 111 -10.36 2.39 -4.97
C TYR A 111 -11.85 2.55 -4.57
N GLY A 112 -12.34 1.76 -3.61
CA GLY A 112 -13.69 1.91 -3.05
C GLY A 112 -13.84 3.00 -1.97
N THR A 113 -12.73 3.53 -1.44
CA THR A 113 -12.72 4.62 -0.45
C THR A 113 -12.52 5.98 -1.14
N LEU A 114 -12.84 7.08 -0.48
CA LEU A 114 -12.62 8.41 -1.05
C LEU A 114 -11.12 8.67 -1.32
N LEU A 115 -10.24 8.39 -0.35
CA LEU A 115 -8.80 8.62 -0.50
C LEU A 115 -8.18 7.70 -1.55
N GLY A 116 -8.51 6.40 -1.54
CA GLY A 116 -8.03 5.49 -2.58
C GLY A 116 -8.63 5.79 -3.95
N SER A 117 -9.83 6.36 -4.04
CA SER A 117 -10.39 6.82 -5.32
C SER A 117 -9.70 8.07 -5.86
N LEU A 118 -9.11 8.92 -5.02
CA LEU A 118 -8.24 10.03 -5.48
C LEU A 118 -6.96 9.48 -6.13
N VAL A 119 -6.36 8.44 -5.54
CA VAL A 119 -5.23 7.72 -6.17
C VAL A 119 -5.67 7.14 -7.52
N GLY A 120 -6.84 6.51 -7.57
CA GLY A 120 -7.40 5.97 -8.81
C GLY A 120 -7.65 7.05 -9.87
N ALA A 121 -8.15 8.21 -9.48
CA ALA A 121 -8.37 9.34 -10.38
C ALA A 121 -7.03 9.89 -10.93
N TYR A 122 -6.01 10.01 -10.09
CA TYR A 122 -4.65 10.39 -10.51
C TYR A 122 -4.07 9.38 -11.51
N LEU A 123 -4.28 8.08 -11.29
CA LEU A 123 -3.78 7.01 -12.16
C LEU A 123 -4.64 6.79 -13.42
N GLY A 124 -5.74 7.52 -13.62
CA GLY A 124 -6.66 7.32 -14.74
C GLY A 124 -7.42 5.97 -14.69
N VAL A 125 -7.59 5.39 -13.50
CA VAL A 125 -8.34 4.15 -13.30
C VAL A 125 -9.81 4.38 -13.64
N ARG A 126 -10.36 3.53 -14.53
CA ARG A 126 -11.78 3.60 -14.88
C ARG A 126 -12.66 3.08 -13.74
N GLY A 127 -13.85 3.67 -13.58
CA GLY A 127 -14.86 3.19 -12.63
C GLY A 127 -14.68 3.65 -11.18
N VAL A 128 -13.75 4.56 -10.90
CA VAL A 128 -13.65 5.22 -9.59
C VAL A 128 -14.68 6.35 -9.47
N ASN A 129 -15.17 6.58 -8.25
CA ASN A 129 -16.24 7.56 -7.98
C ASN A 129 -15.76 9.03 -7.96
N VAL A 130 -14.47 9.26 -8.23
CA VAL A 130 -13.81 10.56 -8.20
C VAL A 130 -13.20 10.89 -9.55
N LYS A 131 -13.32 12.16 -9.96
CA LYS A 131 -12.61 12.73 -11.10
C LYS A 131 -11.83 13.97 -10.65
N LEU A 132 -10.77 14.29 -11.37
CA LEU A 132 -9.96 15.48 -11.14
C LEU A 132 -10.17 16.47 -12.29
N SER A 133 -10.35 17.75 -11.97
CA SER A 133 -10.26 18.84 -12.96
C SER A 133 -8.89 19.51 -12.83
N GLY A 134 -8.03 19.29 -13.82
CA GLY A 134 -6.62 19.68 -13.80
C GLY A 134 -5.69 18.54 -13.35
N GLU A 135 -4.43 18.89 -13.09
CA GLU A 135 -3.37 17.91 -12.78
C GLU A 135 -2.86 18.07 -11.35
N ILE A 136 -2.67 16.93 -10.67
CA ILE A 136 -2.00 16.89 -9.37
C ILE A 136 -0.50 16.85 -9.63
N SER A 137 0.24 17.73 -8.97
CA SER A 137 1.70 17.82 -9.08
C SER A 137 2.35 16.52 -8.65
N GLU A 138 3.30 16.01 -9.45
CA GLU A 138 4.09 14.83 -9.11
C GLU A 138 4.89 15.01 -7.80
N GLU A 139 5.21 16.26 -7.43
CA GLU A 139 5.88 16.62 -6.18
C GLU A 139 5.12 16.16 -4.93
N TYR A 140 3.77 16.15 -5.00
CA TYR A 140 2.89 15.86 -3.86
C TYR A 140 2.00 14.63 -4.07
N ALA A 141 1.84 14.15 -5.32
CA ALA A 141 0.92 13.06 -5.63
C ALA A 141 1.16 11.81 -4.75
N TRP A 142 2.41 11.49 -4.41
CA TRP A 142 2.79 10.36 -3.55
C TRP A 142 2.09 10.35 -2.18
N ILE A 143 1.70 11.52 -1.66
CA ILE A 143 0.96 11.68 -0.39
C ILE A 143 -0.42 11.02 -0.47
N LEU A 144 -1.05 10.95 -1.64
CA LEU A 144 -2.35 10.29 -1.82
C LEU A 144 -2.28 8.81 -1.42
N TRP A 145 -1.18 8.11 -1.74
CA TRP A 145 -0.96 6.72 -1.33
C TRP A 145 -0.71 6.60 0.17
N SER A 146 0.03 7.55 0.75
CA SER A 146 0.28 7.60 2.19
C SER A 146 -1.03 7.79 2.96
N LEU A 147 -1.91 8.67 2.49
CA LEU A 147 -3.23 8.94 3.08
C LEU A 147 -4.20 7.75 2.93
N ASP A 148 -4.26 7.12 1.75
CA ASP A 148 -5.05 5.90 1.52
C ASP A 148 -4.60 4.73 2.41
N ARG A 149 -3.31 4.66 2.76
CA ARG A 149 -2.81 3.67 3.71
C ARG A 149 -3.14 4.05 5.16
N ALA A 150 -2.94 5.32 5.49
CA ALA A 150 -3.10 5.87 6.83
C ALA A 150 -4.50 5.67 7.41
N GLN A 151 -5.54 5.75 6.58
CA GLN A 151 -6.92 5.52 7.02
C GLN A 151 -7.14 4.13 7.65
N TYR A 152 -6.25 3.16 7.38
CA TYR A 152 -6.31 1.81 7.97
C TYR A 152 -5.42 1.64 9.20
N ASN A 153 -4.50 2.56 9.50
CA ASN A 153 -3.41 2.33 10.44
C ASN A 153 -3.91 1.94 11.84
N ASP A 154 -4.91 2.66 12.36
CA ASP A 154 -5.49 2.36 13.67
C ASP A 154 -6.22 1.01 13.69
N SER A 155 -6.91 0.65 12.60
CA SER A 155 -7.56 -0.66 12.47
C SER A 155 -6.54 -1.78 12.44
N VAL A 156 -5.40 -1.59 11.75
CA VAL A 156 -4.28 -2.54 11.71
C VAL A 156 -3.68 -2.72 13.10
N LYS A 157 -3.37 -1.63 13.80
CA LYS A 157 -2.85 -1.66 15.19
C LYS A 157 -3.80 -2.39 16.14
N SER A 158 -5.09 -2.04 16.10
CA SER A 158 -6.13 -2.71 16.89
C SER A 158 -6.21 -4.20 16.59
N TRP A 159 -6.19 -4.58 15.30
CA TRP A 159 -6.24 -5.98 14.88
C TRP A 159 -5.03 -6.78 15.37
N LEU A 160 -3.83 -6.23 15.22
CA LEU A 160 -2.57 -6.85 15.65
C LEU A 160 -2.41 -6.91 17.17
N SER A 161 -3.25 -6.22 17.94
CA SER A 161 -3.24 -6.33 19.40
C SER A 161 -3.78 -7.66 19.94
N ARG A 162 -4.42 -8.45 19.07
CA ARG A 162 -5.14 -9.68 19.42
C ARG A 162 -4.37 -10.91 18.97
N ARG A 163 -4.43 -12.00 19.76
CA ARG A 163 -3.85 -13.30 19.37
C ARG A 163 -4.65 -13.92 18.23
N ASN A 164 -3.99 -14.73 17.39
CA ASN A 164 -4.60 -15.40 16.24
C ASN A 164 -5.30 -14.45 15.26
N HIS A 165 -4.85 -13.20 15.21
CA HIS A 165 -5.33 -12.21 14.25
C HIS A 165 -4.23 -11.94 13.22
N PHE A 166 -4.61 -11.97 11.96
CA PHE A 166 -3.72 -11.72 10.84
C PHE A 166 -4.14 -10.46 10.10
N VAL A 167 -3.19 -9.61 9.75
CA VAL A 167 -3.40 -8.58 8.73
C VAL A 167 -2.75 -9.07 7.45
N LEU A 168 -3.50 -9.07 6.34
CA LEU A 168 -3.01 -9.39 5.01
C LEU A 168 -3.20 -8.18 4.10
N ALA A 169 -2.09 -7.55 3.68
CA ALA A 169 -2.15 -6.42 2.76
C ALA A 169 -1.58 -6.76 1.37
N ARG A 170 -2.32 -6.38 0.31
CA ARG A 170 -1.79 -6.32 -1.06
C ARG A 170 -1.15 -4.96 -1.28
N ARG A 171 0.19 -4.92 -1.23
CA ARG A 171 1.04 -3.72 -1.14
C ARG A 171 0.90 -3.00 0.21
N TRP A 172 2.02 -2.45 0.71
CA TRP A 172 2.05 -1.56 1.87
C TRP A 172 3.06 -0.41 1.64
N ILE A 173 3.77 0.05 2.67
CA ILE A 173 4.75 1.16 2.62
C ILE A 173 5.78 0.95 1.50
N GLU A 174 6.24 -0.29 1.32
CA GLU A 174 7.29 -0.64 0.35
C GLU A 174 6.92 -0.22 -1.07
N SER A 175 5.64 -0.33 -1.43
CA SER A 175 5.19 0.02 -2.77
C SER A 175 5.23 1.53 -3.03
N ASN A 176 5.04 2.36 -2.01
CA ASN A 176 5.11 3.81 -2.18
C ASN A 176 6.57 4.23 -2.34
N ILE A 177 7.46 3.72 -1.47
CA ILE A 177 8.90 3.95 -1.59
C ILE A 177 9.38 3.57 -3.00
N CYS A 178 9.13 2.35 -3.46
CA CYS A 178 9.71 1.87 -4.72
C CYS A 178 9.22 2.66 -5.94
N TYR A 179 7.92 2.94 -6.04
CA TYR A 179 7.38 3.61 -7.22
C TYR A 179 7.71 5.10 -7.24
N GLN A 180 7.66 5.77 -6.08
CA GLN A 180 7.81 7.22 -6.02
C GLN A 180 9.27 7.65 -6.01
N THR A 181 10.20 6.84 -5.46
CA THR A 181 11.64 7.16 -5.56
C THR A 181 12.15 7.03 -6.98
N VAL A 182 11.61 6.10 -7.76
CA VAL A 182 11.93 6.01 -9.21
C VAL A 182 11.43 7.25 -9.97
N LYS A 183 10.39 7.92 -9.47
CA LYS A 183 9.91 9.23 -9.95
C LYS A 183 10.65 10.43 -9.35
N GLY A 184 11.71 10.22 -8.57
CA GLY A 184 12.52 11.30 -8.00
C GLY A 184 12.07 11.83 -6.64
N ILE A 185 11.08 11.20 -5.99
CA ILE A 185 10.71 11.56 -4.61
C ILE A 185 11.74 10.98 -3.63
N SER A 186 12.19 11.78 -2.67
CA SER A 186 13.14 11.32 -1.65
C SER A 186 12.56 10.18 -0.80
N GLU A 187 13.34 9.11 -0.61
CA GLU A 187 12.99 7.99 0.26
C GLU A 187 12.80 8.45 1.71
N GLU A 188 13.67 9.34 2.20
CA GLU A 188 13.60 9.90 3.55
C GLU A 188 12.32 10.73 3.75
N ARG A 189 11.92 11.50 2.74
CA ARG A 189 10.68 12.30 2.76
C ARG A 189 9.46 11.40 2.94
N ILE A 190 9.40 10.28 2.22
CA ILE A 190 8.32 9.29 2.33
C ILE A 190 8.34 8.63 3.73
N LEU A 191 9.51 8.19 4.19
CA LEU A 191 9.66 7.52 5.48
C LEU A 191 9.31 8.42 6.66
N ARG A 192 9.67 9.71 6.60
CA ARG A 192 9.32 10.70 7.62
C ARG A 192 7.81 10.93 7.69
N PHE A 193 7.17 11.03 6.53
CA PHE A 193 5.72 11.19 6.44
C PHE A 193 4.99 9.94 6.97
N GLU A 194 5.43 8.74 6.60
CA GLU A 194 4.82 7.47 7.02
C GLU A 194 5.39 6.90 8.35
N ARG A 195 6.10 7.72 9.16
CA ARG A 195 6.90 7.24 10.33
C ARG A 195 6.14 6.44 11.39
N ASN A 196 4.84 6.67 11.54
CA ASN A 196 3.98 5.97 12.51
C ASN A 196 3.07 4.90 11.86
N ILE A 197 3.19 4.67 10.56
CA ILE A 197 2.47 3.59 9.89
C ILE A 197 3.03 2.25 10.37
N GLU A 198 2.12 1.33 10.71
CA GLU A 198 2.47 0.01 11.23
C GLU A 198 3.30 -0.79 10.23
N ARG A 199 4.38 -1.41 10.71
CA ARG A 199 5.33 -2.16 9.86
C ARG A 199 4.94 -3.64 9.79
N PRO A 200 4.95 -4.26 8.60
CA PRO A 200 4.69 -5.70 8.48
C PRO A 200 5.75 -6.55 9.18
N ASP A 201 5.32 -7.71 9.67
CA ASP A 201 6.23 -8.75 10.18
C ASP A 201 6.93 -9.46 9.01
N LEU A 202 6.20 -9.66 7.91
CA LEU A 202 6.67 -10.37 6.74
C LEU A 202 6.17 -9.73 5.44
N ILE A 203 7.10 -9.48 4.51
CA ILE A 203 6.80 -9.03 3.15
C ILE A 203 7.19 -10.14 2.18
N LEU A 204 6.19 -10.75 1.54
CA LEU A 204 6.37 -11.73 0.48
C LEU A 204 6.44 -10.99 -0.87
N VAL A 205 7.64 -10.94 -1.45
CA VAL A 205 7.90 -10.24 -2.72
C VAL A 205 7.81 -11.25 -3.86
N ILE A 206 6.77 -11.15 -4.69
CA ILE A 206 6.66 -11.95 -5.91
C ILE A 206 7.55 -11.29 -6.97
N ASP A 207 8.73 -11.87 -7.21
CA ASP A 207 9.69 -11.35 -8.18
C ASP A 207 9.47 -11.94 -9.57
N ILE A 208 9.30 -11.04 -10.54
CA ILE A 208 9.27 -11.32 -11.98
C ILE A 208 10.00 -10.20 -12.71
N THR A 209 10.48 -10.47 -13.92
CA THR A 209 11.05 -9.42 -14.78
C THR A 209 9.96 -8.46 -15.28
N ALA A 210 10.39 -7.26 -15.66
CA ALA A 210 9.50 -6.27 -16.28
C ALA A 210 8.93 -6.78 -17.61
N GLU A 211 9.72 -7.55 -18.37
CA GLU A 211 9.32 -8.22 -19.59
C GLU A 211 8.16 -9.21 -19.34
N GLU A 212 8.30 -10.06 -18.32
CA GLU A 212 7.26 -11.01 -17.92
C GLU A 212 5.99 -10.28 -17.47
N ALA A 213 6.12 -9.16 -16.74
CA ALA A 213 4.98 -8.34 -16.34
C ALA A 213 4.19 -7.82 -17.54
N LEU A 214 4.89 -7.34 -18.58
CA LEU A 214 4.26 -6.83 -19.81
C LEU A 214 3.62 -7.94 -20.65
N ILE A 215 4.23 -9.13 -20.71
CA ILE A 215 3.63 -10.32 -21.34
C ILE A 215 2.30 -10.64 -20.68
N ARG A 216 2.26 -10.69 -19.33
CA ARG A 216 1.03 -10.94 -18.56
C ARG A 216 -0.01 -9.83 -18.72
N ALA A 217 0.43 -8.58 -18.91
CA ALA A 217 -0.44 -7.44 -19.12
C ALA A 217 -1.17 -7.46 -20.48
N ARG A 218 -0.65 -8.20 -21.47
CA ARG A 218 -1.06 -8.14 -22.88
C ARG A 218 -0.96 -6.72 -23.48
N GLU A 219 -0.03 -5.91 -22.98
CA GLU A 219 0.17 -4.53 -23.45
C GLU A 219 1.04 -4.52 -24.71
N LYS A 220 0.77 -3.59 -25.63
CA LYS A 220 1.44 -3.51 -26.95
C LYS A 220 2.53 -2.42 -27.02
N ASP A 221 2.34 -1.27 -26.36
CA ASP A 221 3.32 -0.16 -26.30
C ASP A 221 4.11 -0.19 -24.99
N LYS A 222 5.43 -0.36 -25.07
CA LYS A 222 6.19 -0.97 -23.96
C LYS A 222 7.39 -0.22 -23.44
N TYR A 223 8.03 0.67 -24.20
CA TYR A 223 9.41 1.07 -23.86
C TYR A 223 9.50 1.85 -22.54
N GLU A 224 8.79 2.98 -22.41
CA GLU A 224 8.83 3.78 -21.18
C GLU A 224 8.34 3.00 -19.96
N LYS A 225 7.31 2.16 -20.15
CA LYS A 225 6.77 1.33 -19.07
C LYS A 225 7.71 0.18 -18.69
N LEU A 226 8.43 -0.40 -19.64
CA LEU A 226 9.42 -1.43 -19.39
C LEU A 226 10.55 -0.88 -18.54
N ASP A 227 11.14 0.25 -18.96
CA ASP A 227 12.26 0.85 -18.25
C ASP A 227 11.86 1.34 -16.85
N PHE A 228 10.66 1.91 -16.73
CA PHE A 228 10.10 2.27 -15.43
C PHE A 228 9.94 1.03 -14.52
N LEU A 229 9.36 -0.07 -15.02
CA LEU A 229 9.18 -1.29 -14.24
C LEU A 229 10.51 -1.98 -13.89
N LYS A 230 11.54 -1.87 -14.74
CA LYS A 230 12.91 -2.33 -14.42
C LYS A 230 13.46 -1.59 -13.21
N LYS A 231 13.43 -0.25 -13.23
CA LYS A 231 13.86 0.58 -12.10
C LYS A 231 13.06 0.31 -10.84
N VAL A 232 11.74 0.12 -10.96
CA VAL A 232 10.89 -0.22 -9.81
C VAL A 232 11.23 -1.60 -9.24
N ARG A 233 11.52 -2.60 -10.09
CA ARG A 233 11.95 -3.93 -9.65
C ARG A 233 13.28 -3.86 -8.91
N GLU A 234 14.27 -3.17 -9.47
CA GLU A 234 15.58 -2.97 -8.85
C GLU A 234 15.44 -2.32 -7.47
N LYS A 235 14.66 -1.23 -7.40
CA LYS A 235 14.39 -0.55 -6.13
C LYS A 235 13.65 -1.45 -5.12
N LEU A 236 12.70 -2.26 -5.58
CA LEU A 236 11.98 -3.20 -4.73
C LEU A 236 12.89 -4.26 -4.13
N LEU A 237 13.82 -4.82 -4.91
CA LEU A 237 14.80 -5.77 -4.42
C LEU A 237 15.76 -5.11 -3.43
N GLU A 238 16.29 -3.92 -3.76
CA GLU A 238 17.14 -3.11 -2.88
C GLU A 238 16.48 -2.85 -1.51
N VAL A 239 15.25 -2.30 -1.51
CA VAL A 239 14.48 -2.02 -0.28
C VAL A 239 14.21 -3.29 0.52
N SER A 240 13.95 -4.41 -0.17
CA SER A 240 13.71 -5.72 0.45
C SER A 240 14.96 -6.26 1.15
N PHE A 241 16.12 -6.20 0.51
CA PHE A 241 17.38 -6.65 1.10
C PHE A 241 17.84 -5.79 2.27
N ARG A 242 17.57 -4.48 2.21
CA ARG A 242 17.85 -3.55 3.32
C ARG A 242 16.96 -3.78 4.55
N GLY A 243 15.87 -4.52 4.42
CA GLY A 243 14.89 -4.72 5.50
C GLY A 243 14.24 -3.43 5.98
N LEU A 244 14.17 -2.41 5.10
CA LEU A 244 13.87 -1.01 5.46
C LEU A 244 12.53 -0.83 6.18
N VAL A 245 11.51 -1.59 5.76
CA VAL A 245 10.12 -1.46 6.21
C VAL A 245 9.58 -2.74 6.85
N GLY A 246 10.38 -3.80 6.95
CA GLY A 246 9.98 -5.10 7.47
C GLY A 246 10.86 -6.21 6.87
N GLN A 247 10.79 -7.40 7.46
CA GLN A 247 11.51 -8.55 6.91
C GLN A 247 10.89 -8.97 5.58
N ALA A 248 11.70 -9.03 4.52
CA ALA A 248 11.25 -9.41 3.19
C ALA A 248 11.79 -10.77 2.79
N VAL A 249 10.99 -11.50 2.01
CA VAL A 249 11.37 -12.77 1.38
C VAL A 249 11.02 -12.71 -0.09
N ILE A 250 12.03 -12.92 -0.93
CA ILE A 250 11.85 -12.97 -2.37
C ILE A 250 11.32 -14.35 -2.76
N VAL A 251 10.21 -14.37 -3.48
CA VAL A 251 9.58 -15.57 -4.00
C VAL A 251 9.58 -15.50 -5.52
N ASN A 252 10.14 -16.55 -6.15
CA ASN A 252 10.15 -16.68 -7.61
C ASN A 252 8.70 -16.71 -8.15
N GLY A 253 8.33 -15.65 -8.86
CA GLY A 253 7.02 -15.43 -9.44
C GLY A 253 6.83 -15.95 -10.87
N PHE A 254 7.80 -16.67 -11.43
CA PHE A 254 7.70 -17.31 -12.75
C PHE A 254 6.89 -18.61 -12.69
N GLY A 255 6.27 -18.97 -13.82
CA GLY A 255 5.42 -20.16 -13.95
C GLY A 255 3.94 -19.86 -13.74
N SER A 256 3.16 -20.93 -13.61
CA SER A 256 1.71 -20.88 -13.44
C SER A 256 1.31 -20.29 -12.08
N PRO A 257 0.08 -19.76 -11.96
CA PRO A 257 -0.43 -19.28 -10.67
C PRO A 257 -0.37 -20.30 -9.53
N SER A 258 -0.56 -21.60 -9.82
CA SER A 258 -0.50 -22.68 -8.82
C SER A 258 0.93 -22.95 -8.34
N GLU A 259 1.92 -22.93 -9.24
CA GLU A 259 3.33 -23.08 -8.86
C GLU A 259 3.82 -21.93 -7.97
N VAL A 260 3.49 -20.69 -8.34
CA VAL A 260 3.80 -19.51 -7.52
C VAL A 260 3.09 -19.59 -6.17
N ASN A 261 1.84 -20.06 -6.15
CA ASN A 261 1.07 -20.25 -4.92
C ASN A 261 1.73 -21.27 -3.98
N GLY A 262 2.16 -22.42 -4.50
CA GLY A 262 2.86 -23.43 -3.74
C GLY A 262 4.15 -22.91 -3.09
N ARG A 263 4.93 -22.09 -3.82
CA ARG A 263 6.13 -21.45 -3.27
C ARG A 263 5.78 -20.43 -2.16
N LEU A 264 4.77 -19.58 -2.39
CA LEU A 264 4.33 -18.59 -1.40
C LEU A 264 3.83 -19.24 -0.11
N LEU A 265 2.95 -20.23 -0.20
CA LEU A 265 2.39 -20.89 0.97
C LEU A 265 3.44 -21.72 1.71
N LYS A 266 4.37 -22.37 0.99
CA LYS A 266 5.52 -23.03 1.62
C LYS A 266 6.35 -22.03 2.42
N THR A 267 6.74 -20.91 1.81
CA THR A 267 7.49 -19.85 2.50
C THR A 267 6.74 -19.32 3.72
N LEU A 268 5.46 -18.98 3.56
CA LEU A 268 4.65 -18.46 4.66
C LEU A 268 4.52 -19.47 5.81
N SER A 269 4.29 -20.75 5.50
CA SER A 269 4.19 -21.81 6.52
C SER A 269 5.48 -21.98 7.33
N LEU A 270 6.64 -21.84 6.69
CA LEU A 270 7.94 -21.92 7.36
C LEU A 270 8.16 -20.73 8.29
N TYR A 271 7.70 -19.54 7.90
CA TYR A 271 7.77 -18.34 8.72
C TYR A 271 6.87 -18.44 9.95
N LEU A 272 5.60 -18.80 9.76
CA LEU A 272 4.64 -18.89 10.87
C LEU A 272 4.98 -19.99 11.89
N ARG A 273 5.83 -20.97 11.55
CA ARG A 273 6.32 -21.99 12.50
C ARG A 273 7.49 -21.52 13.36
N LYS A 274 8.20 -20.47 12.94
CA LYS A 274 9.38 -19.92 13.63
C LYS A 274 9.05 -18.76 14.56
N SER A 275 7.92 -18.09 14.31
CA SER A 275 7.38 -16.96 15.09
C SER A 275 6.53 -17.45 16.26
#